data_AF-A0A656Z6I8-F1
#
_entry.id   AF-A0A656Z6I8-F1
#
_cell.length_a   1.000
_cell.length_b   1.000
_cell.length_c   1.000
_cell.angle_alpha   90.00
_cell.angle_beta   90.00
_cell.angle_gamma   90.00
#
_symmetry.space_group_name_H-M   'P 1'
#
loop_
_entity.id
_entity.type
_entity.pdbx_description
1 polymer ?
#
loop_
_entity_poly.entity_id
_entity_poly.type
_entity_poly.pdbx_seq_one_letter_code
_entity_poly.pdbx_strand_id
1 'polypeptide(L)'
;MFDLSTTLILTIAATFFAAGIVKGITGMGLPTLAMGVLGSLISPLAAASLLLVPSFTTNVWQMIAGPNSVALVKRLWPMMLAIIVGTMLGVSWLTKGDTTITTGTLGACLSLYAAFTLLAHPFKVPQKLETWLSPVVGAITGFIAGATGVFVIPAVPYLQALGLEKRR
;
A
#
# COMPACT_ATOMS: atom_id res chain seq x y z
N MET A 1 -12.21 -14.94 -31.11
CA MET A 1 -13.29 -14.80 -30.10
C MET A 1 -12.80 -15.10 -28.68
N PHE A 2 -11.48 -15.19 -28.45
CA PHE A 2 -10.87 -15.39 -27.11
C PHE A 2 -10.05 -14.18 -26.65
N ASP A 3 -10.11 -13.06 -27.37
CA ASP A 3 -8.93 -12.19 -27.46
C ASP A 3 -8.90 -11.06 -26.43
N LEU A 4 -10.03 -10.67 -25.83
CA LEU A 4 -10.06 -9.64 -24.77
C LEU A 4 -10.03 -10.23 -23.35
N SER A 5 -10.78 -11.32 -23.11
CA SER A 5 -10.91 -11.89 -21.76
C SER A 5 -9.70 -12.74 -21.36
N THR A 6 -9.16 -13.57 -22.27
CA THR A 6 -8.00 -14.43 -21.96
C THR A 6 -6.74 -13.59 -21.76
N THR A 7 -6.52 -12.61 -22.64
CA THR A 7 -5.40 -11.66 -22.53
C THR A 7 -5.45 -10.90 -21.20
N LEU A 8 -6.62 -10.37 -20.83
CA LEU A 8 -6.79 -9.66 -19.56
C LEU A 8 -6.54 -10.56 -18.34
N ILE A 9 -7.04 -11.81 -18.35
CA ILE A 9 -6.77 -12.78 -17.28
C ILE A 9 -5.27 -13.10 -17.19
N LEU A 10 -4.60 -13.32 -18.32
CA LEU A 10 -3.15 -13.57 -18.37
C LEU A 10 -2.37 -12.37 -17.85
N THR A 11 -2.76 -11.15 -18.21
CA THR A 11 -2.13 -9.92 -17.71
C THR A 11 -2.34 -9.76 -16.21
N ILE A 12 -3.53 -10.02 -15.69
CA ILE A 12 -3.81 -10.02 -14.25
C ILE A 12 -2.93 -11.05 -13.54
N ALA A 13 -2.91 -12.30 -14.02
CA ALA A 13 -2.12 -13.38 -13.44
C ALA A 13 -0.61 -13.05 -13.43
N ALA A 14 -0.08 -12.58 -14.56
CA ALA A 14 1.32 -12.15 -14.68
C ALA A 14 1.64 -10.99 -13.73
N THR A 15 0.72 -10.02 -13.62
CA THR A 15 0.88 -8.88 -12.72
C THR A 15 0.91 -9.31 -11.26
N PHE A 16 -0.02 -10.16 -10.83
CA PHE A 16 -0.04 -10.68 -9.46
C PHE A 16 1.16 -11.57 -9.15
N PHE A 17 1.63 -12.35 -10.13
CA PHE A 17 2.85 -13.14 -9.99
C PHE A 17 4.08 -12.24 -9.77
N ALA A 18 4.29 -11.24 -10.62
CA ALA A 18 5.38 -10.28 -10.49
C ALA A 18 5.27 -9.48 -9.17
N ALA A 19 4.07 -9.02 -8.82
CA ALA A 19 3.80 -8.29 -7.59
C ALA A 19 4.05 -9.16 -6.34
N GLY A 20 3.75 -10.46 -6.42
CA GLY A 20 4.05 -11.46 -5.41
C GLY A 20 5.54 -11.67 -5.21
N ILE A 21 6.32 -11.76 -6.30
CA ILE A 21 7.80 -11.84 -6.24
C ILE A 21 8.36 -10.60 -5.55
N VAL A 22 7.95 -9.40 -5.98
CA VAL A 22 8.40 -8.15 -5.37
C VAL A 22 8.07 -8.14 -3.87
N LYS A 23 6.83 -8.48 -3.49
CA LYS A 23 6.45 -8.59 -2.08
C LYS A 23 7.27 -9.62 -1.31
N GLY A 24 7.66 -10.74 -1.94
CA GLY A 24 8.54 -11.73 -1.33
C GLY A 24 9.93 -11.19 -1.03
N ILE A 25 10.49 -10.38 -1.94
CA ILE A 25 11.83 -9.78 -1.81
C ILE A 25 11.82 -8.62 -0.80
N THR A 26 10.86 -7.71 -0.94
CA THR A 26 10.84 -6.45 -0.18
C THR A 26 10.01 -6.53 1.11
N GLY A 27 9.22 -7.60 1.28
CA GLY A 27 8.21 -7.73 2.34
C GLY A 27 6.95 -6.87 2.11
N MET A 28 7.04 -5.82 1.28
CA MET A 28 6.01 -4.82 1.02
C MET A 28 6.07 -4.39 -0.45
N GLY A 29 4.97 -4.45 -1.21
CA GLY A 29 5.02 -3.96 -2.60
C GLY A 29 3.99 -4.53 -3.57
N LEU A 30 3.25 -5.56 -3.16
CA LEU A 30 2.21 -6.15 -4.02
C LEU A 30 1.18 -5.09 -4.48
N PRO A 31 0.61 -4.25 -3.59
CA PRO A 31 -0.32 -3.21 -4.04
C PRO A 31 0.34 -2.17 -4.96
N THR A 32 1.60 -1.82 -4.74
CA THR A 32 2.30 -0.80 -5.54
C THR A 32 2.44 -1.22 -7.00
N LEU A 33 2.98 -2.43 -7.21
CA LEU A 33 3.24 -2.93 -8.56
C LEU A 33 1.93 -3.24 -9.27
N ALA A 34 1.00 -3.89 -8.57
CA ALA A 34 -0.28 -4.25 -9.15
C ALA A 34 -1.15 -3.03 -9.46
N MET A 35 -1.21 -2.01 -8.59
CA MET A 35 -1.94 -0.77 -8.90
C MET A 35 -1.30 0.02 -10.04
N GLY A 36 0.03 0.02 -10.14
CA GLY A 36 0.72 0.69 -11.25
C GLY A 36 0.41 0.04 -12.60
N VAL A 37 0.43 -1.30 -12.67
CA VAL A 37 0.13 -2.01 -13.91
C VAL A 37 -1.38 -2.05 -14.16
N LEU A 38 -2.17 -2.63 -13.25
CA LEU A 38 -3.61 -2.81 -13.45
C LEU A 38 -4.36 -1.49 -13.49
N GLY A 39 -4.00 -0.49 -12.68
CA GLY A 39 -4.64 0.83 -12.70
C GLY A 39 -4.42 1.61 -14.00
N SER A 40 -3.47 1.19 -14.85
CA SER A 40 -3.29 1.73 -16.20
C SER A 40 -4.11 1.01 -17.28
N LEU A 41 -4.53 -0.23 -16.99
CA LEU A 41 -5.24 -1.12 -17.93
C LEU A 41 -6.74 -1.16 -17.66
N ILE A 42 -7.12 -1.06 -16.39
CA ILE A 42 -8.50 -1.09 -15.88
C ILE A 42 -8.69 0.06 -14.90
N SER A 43 -9.94 0.32 -14.50
CA SER A 43 -10.21 1.40 -13.53
C SER A 43 -9.47 1.15 -12.20
N PRO A 44 -8.95 2.20 -11.54
CA PRO A 44 -8.29 2.08 -10.24
C PRO A 44 -9.15 1.38 -9.19
N LEU A 45 -10.46 1.62 -9.23
CA LEU A 45 -11.42 0.95 -8.35
C LEU A 45 -11.44 -0.58 -8.57
N ALA A 46 -11.44 -1.02 -9.83
CA ALA A 46 -11.40 -2.44 -10.17
C ALA A 46 -10.06 -3.09 -9.76
N ALA A 47 -8.94 -2.41 -10.03
CA ALA A 47 -7.61 -2.86 -9.62
C ALA A 47 -7.51 -3.00 -8.09
N ALA A 48 -7.97 -1.99 -7.33
CA ALA A 48 -7.99 -2.02 -5.87
C ALA A 48 -8.88 -3.14 -5.33
N SER A 49 -10.02 -3.40 -5.97
CA SER A 49 -10.94 -4.48 -5.59
C SER A 49 -10.30 -5.86 -5.76
N LEU A 50 -9.59 -6.09 -6.86
CA LEU A 50 -8.84 -7.34 -7.09
C LEU A 50 -7.73 -7.54 -6.06
N LEU A 51 -7.12 -6.46 -5.57
CA LEU A 51 -6.01 -6.51 -4.62
C LEU A 51 -6.44 -6.76 -3.19
N LEU A 52 -7.68 -6.43 -2.83
CA LEU A 52 -8.18 -6.46 -1.46
C LEU A 52 -7.98 -7.82 -0.82
N VAL A 53 -8.53 -8.87 -1.43
CA VAL A 53 -8.47 -10.25 -0.92
C VAL A 53 -7.03 -10.75 -0.80
N PRO A 54 -6.21 -10.81 -1.88
CA PRO A 54 -4.86 -11.37 -1.79
C PRO A 54 -3.95 -10.56 -0.86
N SER A 55 -4.07 -9.23 -0.84
CA SER A 55 -3.28 -8.39 0.07
C SER A 55 -3.65 -8.64 1.52
N PHE A 56 -4.95 -8.68 1.83
CA PHE A 56 -5.43 -8.95 3.17
C PHE A 56 -5.00 -10.34 3.65
N THR A 57 -5.23 -11.38 2.85
CA THR A 57 -4.84 -12.75 3.19
C THR A 57 -3.35 -12.86 3.49
N THR A 58 -2.49 -12.32 2.61
CA THR A 58 -1.04 -12.42 2.79
C THR A 58 -0.54 -11.57 3.96
N ASN A 59 -1.11 -10.39 4.20
CA ASN A 59 -0.75 -9.53 5.33
C ASN A 59 -1.16 -10.16 6.67
N VAL A 60 -2.37 -10.72 6.76
CA VAL A 60 -2.86 -11.40 7.97
C VAL A 60 -2.04 -12.65 8.25
N TRP A 61 -1.73 -13.43 7.22
CA TRP A 61 -0.83 -14.59 7.35
C TRP A 61 0.55 -14.17 7.87
N GLN A 62 1.16 -13.12 7.29
CA GLN A 62 2.45 -12.58 7.74
C GLN A 62 2.40 -12.07 9.19
N MET A 63 1.28 -11.47 9.61
CA MET A 63 1.08 -11.01 10.98
C MET A 63 0.98 -12.18 11.96
N ILE A 64 0.32 -13.28 11.60
CA ILE A 64 0.17 -14.45 12.49
C ILE A 64 1.46 -15.28 12.54
N ALA A 65 2.12 -15.47 11.39
CA ALA A 65 3.37 -16.22 11.28
C ALA A 65 4.60 -15.45 11.76
N GLY A 66 4.49 -14.12 11.89
CA GLY A 66 5.58 -13.25 12.32
C GLY A 66 5.85 -13.31 13.83
N PRO A 67 7.13 -13.19 14.26
CA PRO A 67 7.46 -13.13 15.69
C PRO A 67 7.02 -11.79 16.30
N ASN A 68 6.57 -11.82 17.56
CA ASN A 68 6.24 -10.63 18.37
C ASN A 68 5.17 -9.68 17.80
N SER A 69 4.24 -10.18 17.00
CA SER A 69 3.17 -9.38 16.37
C SER A 69 2.31 -8.61 17.37
N VAL A 70 2.05 -9.16 18.57
CA VAL A 70 1.27 -8.50 19.61
C VAL A 70 1.95 -7.22 20.12
N ALA A 71 3.27 -7.23 20.29
CA ALA A 71 4.01 -6.05 20.73
C ALA A 71 4.00 -4.96 19.65
N LEU A 72 4.09 -5.36 18.37
CA LEU A 72 4.05 -4.43 17.25
C LEU A 72 2.66 -3.79 17.09
N VAL A 73 1.58 -4.58 17.23
CA VAL A 73 0.20 -4.07 17.21
C VAL A 73 -0.02 -3.08 18.35
N LYS A 74 0.43 -3.38 19.58
CA LYS A 74 0.33 -2.44 20.71
C LYS A 74 1.14 -1.17 20.53
N ARG A 75 2.20 -1.19 19.72
CA ARG A 75 3.04 -0.02 19.42
C ARG A 75 2.40 0.85 18.32
N LEU A 76 1.82 0.22 17.30
CA LEU A 76 1.30 0.88 16.10
C LEU A 76 -0.22 1.02 16.05
N TRP A 77 -0.96 0.63 17.10
CA TRP A 77 -2.42 0.79 17.14
C TRP A 77 -2.93 2.22 16.82
N PRO A 78 -2.26 3.32 17.22
CA PRO A 78 -2.74 4.66 16.87
C PRO A 78 -2.63 4.92 15.38
N MET A 79 -1.57 4.40 14.74
CA MET A 79 -1.40 4.45 13.29
C MET A 79 -2.50 3.65 12.59
N MET A 80 -2.84 2.46 13.08
CA MET A 80 -3.90 1.63 12.50
C MET A 80 -5.27 2.33 12.55
N LEU A 81 -5.62 2.93 13.69
CA LEU A 81 -6.86 3.70 13.80
C LEU A 81 -6.87 4.92 12.87
N ALA A 82 -5.75 5.64 12.80
CA ALA A 82 -5.63 6.78 11.90
C ALA A 82 -5.73 6.35 10.41
N ILE A 83 -5.18 5.18 10.05
CA ILE A 83 -5.36 4.60 8.71
C ILE A 83 -6.83 4.34 8.43
N ILE A 84 -7.58 3.74 9.37
CA ILE A 84 -9.02 3.48 9.19
C ILE A 84 -9.76 4.79 8.94
N VAL A 85 -9.56 5.79 9.81
CA VAL A 85 -10.22 7.10 9.68
C VAL A 85 -9.84 7.78 8.36
N GLY A 86 -8.55 7.84 8.03
CA GLY A 86 -8.08 8.41 6.76
C GLY A 86 -8.68 7.69 5.55
N THR A 87 -8.75 6.36 5.59
CA THR A 87 -9.32 5.55 4.51
C THR A 87 -10.81 5.86 4.32
N MET A 88 -11.58 5.96 5.41
CA MET A 88 -13.00 6.33 5.32
C MET A 88 -13.21 7.72 4.72
N LEU A 89 -12.32 8.66 5.01
CA LEU A 89 -12.35 10.01 4.43
C LEU A 89 -11.94 10.03 2.95
N GLY A 90 -11.01 9.15 2.55
CA GLY A 90 -10.49 9.09 1.18
C GLY A 90 -11.32 8.24 0.21
N VAL A 91 -11.99 7.19 0.70
CA VAL A 91 -12.62 6.16 -0.16
C VAL A 91 -13.72 6.70 -1.09
N SER A 92 -14.40 7.78 -0.68
CA SER A 92 -15.38 8.45 -1.55
C SER A 92 -14.76 9.01 -2.82
N TRP A 93 -13.49 9.40 -2.78
CA TRP A 93 -12.77 9.92 -3.95
C TRP A 93 -12.55 8.81 -4.98
N LEU A 94 -12.17 7.62 -4.53
CA LEU A 94 -11.95 6.46 -5.41
C LEU A 94 -13.26 5.87 -5.95
N THR A 95 -14.34 5.90 -5.16
CA THR A 95 -15.62 5.26 -5.51
C THR A 95 -16.58 6.16 -6.27
N LYS A 96 -16.55 7.47 -6.02
CA LYS A 96 -17.44 8.45 -6.67
C LYS A 96 -16.72 9.41 -7.62
N GLY A 97 -15.39 9.42 -7.60
CA GLY A 97 -14.59 10.30 -8.44
C GLY A 97 -14.60 9.89 -9.91
N ASP A 98 -14.31 10.85 -10.78
CA ASP A 98 -14.06 10.59 -12.20
C ASP A 98 -12.85 9.64 -12.34
N THR A 99 -12.99 8.64 -13.20
CA THR A 99 -11.92 7.65 -13.41
C THR A 99 -10.65 8.31 -13.94
N THR A 100 -10.76 9.33 -14.79
CA THR A 100 -9.62 10.10 -15.31
C THR A 100 -8.85 10.80 -14.20
N ILE A 101 -9.58 11.47 -13.30
CA ILE A 101 -8.98 12.20 -12.17
C ILE A 101 -8.33 11.21 -11.21
N THR A 102 -9.00 10.11 -10.90
CA THR A 102 -8.50 9.09 -9.98
C THR A 102 -7.26 8.38 -10.55
N THR A 103 -7.25 8.05 -11.84
CA THR A 103 -6.08 7.47 -12.52
C THR A 103 -4.91 8.47 -12.57
N GLY A 104 -5.17 9.74 -12.86
CA GLY A 104 -4.14 10.79 -12.83
C GLY A 104 -3.53 10.97 -11.44
N THR A 105 -4.38 10.96 -10.40
CA THR A 105 -3.94 11.06 -8.99
C THR A 105 -3.12 9.83 -8.58
N LEU A 106 -3.58 8.63 -8.95
CA LEU A 106 -2.84 7.38 -8.74
C LEU A 106 -1.45 7.45 -9.40
N GLY A 107 -1.39 7.85 -10.66
CA GLY A 107 -0.14 8.02 -11.41
C GLY A 107 0.81 9.00 -10.73
N ALA A 108 0.32 10.18 -10.34
CA ALA A 108 1.11 11.18 -9.63
C ALA A 108 1.66 10.64 -8.30
N CYS A 109 0.83 9.95 -7.50
CA CYS A 109 1.27 9.32 -6.25
C CYS A 109 2.37 8.28 -6.49
N LEU A 110 2.23 7.43 -7.51
CA LEU A 110 3.23 6.42 -7.85
C LEU A 110 4.53 7.03 -8.38
N SER A 111 4.46 8.07 -9.21
CA SER A 111 5.64 8.79 -9.70
C SER A 111 6.39 9.49 -8.56
N LEU A 112 5.68 10.17 -7.66
CA LEU A 112 6.26 10.80 -6.47
C LEU A 112 6.90 9.75 -5.55
N TYR A 113 6.24 8.60 -5.37
CA TYR A 113 6.82 7.50 -4.61
C TYR A 113 8.11 6.98 -5.23
N ALA A 114 8.09 6.69 -6.53
CA ALA A 114 9.26 6.17 -7.24
C ALA A 114 10.43 7.15 -7.14
N ALA A 115 10.18 8.44 -7.39
CA ALA A 115 11.18 9.50 -7.23
C ALA A 115 11.72 9.57 -5.80
N PHE A 116 10.83 9.52 -4.79
CA PHE A 116 11.25 9.49 -3.39
C PHE A 116 12.11 8.26 -3.09
N THR A 117 11.70 7.05 -3.49
CA THR A 117 12.48 5.83 -3.23
C THR A 117 13.83 5.79 -3.94
N LEU A 118 13.96 6.47 -5.09
CA LEU A 118 15.21 6.58 -5.83
C LEU A 118 16.18 7.59 -5.21
N LEU A 119 15.66 8.65 -4.59
CA LEU A 119 16.45 9.80 -4.10
C LEU A 119 16.65 9.81 -2.58
N ALA A 120 15.74 9.17 -1.82
CA ALA A 120 15.74 9.24 -0.37
C ALA A 120 16.87 8.41 0.23
N HIS A 121 17.60 9.03 1.16
CA HIS A 121 18.56 8.33 2.00
C HIS A 121 17.84 7.73 3.22
N PRO A 122 18.24 6.55 3.70
CA PRO A 122 17.64 5.94 4.88
C PRO A 122 17.82 6.84 6.11
N PHE A 123 16.71 7.40 6.61
CA PHE A 123 16.67 8.22 7.81
C PHE A 123 16.17 7.40 9.01
N LYS A 124 16.61 7.71 10.23
CA LYS A 124 16.14 7.05 11.46
C LYS A 124 15.22 7.98 12.25
N VAL A 125 14.01 7.53 12.57
CA VAL A 125 13.06 8.32 13.38
C VAL A 125 13.32 8.11 14.88
N PRO A 126 13.48 9.18 15.68
CA PRO A 126 13.61 9.07 17.14
C PRO A 126 12.35 8.52 17.81
N GLN A 127 12.49 7.65 18.82
CA GLN A 127 11.37 7.02 19.53
C GLN A 127 10.39 8.02 20.18
N LYS A 128 10.87 9.19 20.63
CA LYS A 128 10.00 10.24 21.23
C LYS A 128 9.02 10.85 20.22
N LEU A 129 9.41 10.87 18.95
CA LEU A 129 8.64 11.41 17.84
C LEU A 129 7.65 10.36 17.30
N GLU A 130 7.91 9.09 17.56
CA GLU A 130 7.09 7.97 17.08
C GLU A 130 5.63 8.07 17.49
N THR A 131 5.34 8.38 18.75
CA THR A 131 3.96 8.42 19.28
C THR A 131 3.09 9.47 18.59
N TRP A 132 3.70 10.57 18.13
CA TRP A 132 3.01 11.65 17.41
C TRP A 132 3.03 11.45 15.89
N LEU A 133 4.14 10.95 15.33
CA LEU A 133 4.24 10.70 13.88
C LEU A 133 3.41 9.49 13.44
N SER A 134 3.29 8.45 14.27
CA SER A 134 2.50 7.25 13.96
C SER A 134 1.07 7.56 13.51
N PRO A 135 0.25 8.29 14.29
CA PRO A 135 -1.11 8.63 13.85
C PRO A 135 -1.13 9.60 12.66
N VAL A 136 -0.19 10.54 12.54
CA VAL A 136 -0.16 11.48 11.40
C VAL A 136 0.17 10.75 10.10
N VAL A 137 1.23 9.93 10.10
CA VAL A 137 1.62 9.06 9.00
C VAL A 137 0.48 8.10 8.67
N GLY A 138 -0.16 7.53 9.70
CA GLY A 138 -1.32 6.66 9.52
C GLY A 138 -2.49 7.36 8.84
N ALA A 139 -2.85 8.58 9.25
CA ALA A 139 -3.93 9.35 8.66
C ALA A 139 -3.65 9.70 7.20
N ILE A 140 -2.44 10.17 6.90
CA ILE A 140 -2.02 10.50 5.52
C ILE A 140 -2.04 9.24 4.66
N THR A 141 -1.49 8.13 5.15
CA THR A 141 -1.51 6.85 4.42
C THR A 141 -2.93 6.36 4.20
N GLY A 142 -3.77 6.39 5.23
CA GLY A 142 -5.16 6.00 5.11
C GLY A 142 -5.88 6.83 4.05
N PHE A 143 -5.71 8.15 4.07
CA PHE A 143 -6.33 9.04 3.10
C PHE A 143 -5.88 8.75 1.67
N ILE A 144 -4.56 8.64 1.43
CA ILE A 144 -4.01 8.31 0.11
C ILE A 144 -4.50 6.94 -0.33
N ALA A 145 -4.48 5.94 0.56
CA ALA A 145 -4.93 4.59 0.27
C ALA A 145 -6.43 4.54 -0.06
N GLY A 146 -7.26 5.25 0.67
CA GLY A 146 -8.68 5.37 0.38
C GLY A 146 -8.92 6.07 -0.96
N ALA A 147 -8.20 7.16 -1.24
CA ALA A 147 -8.40 7.96 -2.45
C ALA A 147 -7.84 7.31 -3.72
N THR A 148 -6.80 6.48 -3.62
CA THR A 148 -6.05 5.97 -4.78
C THR A 148 -5.91 4.46 -4.84
N GLY A 149 -6.15 3.72 -3.74
CA GLY A 149 -5.88 2.29 -3.60
C GLY A 149 -4.41 1.95 -3.29
N VAL A 150 -3.54 2.93 -3.08
CA VAL A 150 -2.11 2.73 -2.79
C VAL A 150 -1.82 2.87 -1.29
N PHE A 151 -1.37 1.77 -0.66
CA PHE A 151 -1.14 1.67 0.80
C PHE A 151 0.29 2.00 1.26
N VAL A 152 1.08 2.63 0.40
CA VAL A 152 2.54 2.60 0.51
C VAL A 152 3.09 3.87 1.16
N ILE A 153 2.47 5.02 0.88
CA ILE A 153 3.02 6.33 1.25
C ILE A 153 2.15 6.94 2.34
N PRO A 154 2.71 7.60 3.38
CA PRO A 154 4.09 7.54 3.86
C PRO A 154 4.41 6.36 4.81
N ALA A 155 3.49 5.42 5.04
CA ALA A 155 3.66 4.34 6.01
C ALA A 155 4.89 3.46 5.77
N VAL A 156 5.16 3.02 4.53
CA VAL A 156 6.29 2.13 4.24
C VAL A 156 7.64 2.78 4.57
N PRO A 157 7.97 3.99 4.06
CA PRO A 157 9.23 4.64 4.43
C PRO A 157 9.30 4.98 5.92
N TYR A 158 8.17 5.30 6.56
CA TYR A 158 8.13 5.52 8.00
C TYR A 158 8.48 4.26 8.80
N LEU A 159 7.87 3.12 8.47
CA LEU A 159 8.15 1.83 9.13
C LEU A 159 9.58 1.36 8.88
N GLN A 160 10.13 1.63 7.69
CA GLN A 160 11.55 1.39 7.39
C GLN A 160 12.46 2.30 8.24
N ALA A 161 12.08 3.57 8.41
CA ALA A 161 12.83 4.55 9.20
C ALA A 161 12.75 4.31 10.72
N LEU A 162 11.72 3.60 11.20
CA LEU A 162 11.67 3.10 12.58
C LEU A 162 12.73 2.03 12.86
N GLY A 163 13.36 1.48 11.82
CA GLY A 163 14.45 0.52 11.95
C GLY A 163 14.04 -0.63 12.85
N LEU A 164 12.86 -1.22 12.60
CA LEU A 164 12.38 -2.40 13.31
C LEU A 164 13.38 -3.53 13.10
N GLU A 165 14.40 -3.58 13.96
CA GLU A 165 15.42 -4.61 13.91
C GLU A 165 14.72 -5.95 13.98
N LYS A 166 15.10 -6.83 13.06
CA LYS A 166 14.74 -8.24 13.07
C LYS A 166 15.40 -8.83 14.31
N ARG A 167 14.82 -8.60 15.50
CA ARG A 167 15.28 -9.22 16.75
C ARG A 167 15.11 -10.71 16.55
N ARG A 168 16.25 -11.38 16.34
CA ARG A 168 16.38 -12.84 16.38
C ARG A 168 15.97 -13.35 17.75
#